data_AF-A0A0F9ZFK7-F1
#
_entry.id   AF-A0A0F9ZFK7-F1
#
_cell.length_a   1.000
_cell.length_b   1.000
_cell.length_c   1.000
_cell.angle_alpha   90.00
_cell.angle_beta   90.00
_cell.angle_gamma   90.00
#
_symmetry.space_group_name_H-M   'P 1'
#
loop_
_entity.id
_entity.type
_entity.pdbx_description
1 polymer ?
#
loop_
_entity_poly.entity_id
_entity_poly.type
_entity_poly.pdbx_seq_one_letter_code
_entity_poly.pdbx_strand_id
1 'polypeptide(L)'
;MNFNFLNKNKRNIDIDDKIFQEEILNIKDVIAPSYVGINQNYIKLGEKIAKSFFIFSYPRYLNTGWLSPAINLNVPMDISFFIHPVSSELILKKLRSKVTQVSSELMERQEKGLIRDPALETGYQDIENLRDKIITAQEKMFRFGLYITVYQNSEEEMREVETTLRSIFEPRLIYIKPALFKQKEGFISASPYGMDLIGINVPMNTEPLSTAFPFVSFDLSSNEGILYGINRHNNSLVLFDRFTLENANMVVFAKSGSGKSYAVKLEILRYLMMDIDVIVIDPENEYEFLADGIGGNFFKISLSSGNHVNPFDLPTPGPDDNPEDILRSNIINLVGLLRIMLGGLTAEEDSILDQALTETYAIRDITPQSDPATWA
;
A
#
# COMPACT_ATOMS: atom_id res chain seq x y z
N MET A 1 -39.76 26.02 75.14
CA MET A 1 -39.84 27.49 75.04
C MET A 1 -38.45 28.07 75.19
N ASN A 2 -37.86 28.54 74.09
CA ASN A 2 -37.09 29.77 74.04
C ASN A 2 -36.90 30.15 72.57
N PHE A 3 -37.63 31.18 72.16
CA PHE A 3 -37.57 31.77 70.84
C PHE A 3 -36.30 32.61 70.73
N ASN A 4 -35.65 32.59 69.57
CA ASN A 4 -34.89 33.74 69.11
C ASN A 4 -35.20 34.04 67.65
N PHE A 5 -36.31 34.76 67.48
CA PHE A 5 -36.60 35.59 66.32
C PHE A 5 -35.62 36.78 66.36
N LEU A 6 -34.79 36.92 65.31
CA LEU A 6 -34.19 38.16 64.79
C LEU A 6 -32.80 37.87 64.21
N ASN A 7 -32.74 37.58 62.91
CA ASN A 7 -31.74 38.21 62.06
C ASN A 7 -32.32 38.36 60.64
N LYS A 8 -32.98 39.49 60.44
CA LYS A 8 -33.31 40.04 59.13
C LYS A 8 -32.01 40.51 58.48
N ASN A 9 -31.94 40.37 57.16
CA ASN A 9 -30.98 40.97 56.23
C ASN A 9 -29.66 40.23 56.01
N LYS A 10 -29.66 39.34 55.02
CA LYS A 10 -28.82 39.44 53.81
C LYS A 10 -29.29 38.40 52.77
N ARG A 11 -30.35 38.73 52.04
CA ARG A 11 -30.62 38.18 50.71
C ARG A 11 -30.15 39.22 49.68
N ASN A 12 -28.85 39.44 49.61
CA ASN A 12 -28.18 39.69 48.33
C ASN A 12 -27.60 38.31 48.04
N ILE A 13 -28.26 37.40 47.32
CA ILE A 13 -28.42 37.46 45.87
C ILE A 13 -27.10 37.93 45.22
N ASP A 14 -26.09 37.05 45.27
CA ASP A 14 -24.95 37.03 44.34
C ASP A 14 -25.45 36.70 42.92
N ILE A 15 -26.36 37.53 42.39
CA ILE A 15 -26.68 37.51 40.96
C ILE A 15 -25.60 38.30 40.20
N ASP A 16 -25.04 39.36 40.81
CA ASP A 16 -24.04 40.19 40.16
C ASP A 16 -22.74 39.43 39.88
N ASP A 17 -22.23 38.61 40.81
CA ASP A 17 -20.97 37.87 40.61
C ASP A 17 -21.05 36.76 39.55
N LYS A 18 -22.25 36.27 39.20
CA LYS A 18 -22.44 35.31 38.10
C LYS A 18 -22.56 35.97 36.73
N ILE A 19 -22.94 37.25 36.67
CA ILE A 19 -23.07 38.00 35.41
C ILE A 19 -21.69 38.38 34.84
N PHE A 20 -20.69 38.55 35.71
CA PHE A 20 -19.33 38.94 35.34
C PHE A 20 -18.31 37.78 35.26
N GLN A 21 -18.75 36.53 35.40
CA GLN A 21 -17.92 35.40 34.99
C GLN A 21 -17.93 35.35 33.47
N GLU A 22 -16.88 35.87 32.83
CA GLU A 22 -16.62 35.62 31.41
C GLU A 22 -16.66 34.11 31.20
N GLU A 23 -17.66 33.61 30.46
CA GLU A 23 -17.66 32.24 29.98
C GLU A 23 -16.46 32.08 29.07
N ILE A 24 -15.39 31.52 29.62
CA ILE A 24 -14.15 31.26 28.89
C ILE A 24 -14.51 30.30 27.77
N LEU A 25 -14.58 30.81 26.53
CA LEU A 25 -14.78 30.02 25.32
C LEU A 25 -13.79 28.86 25.31
N ASN A 26 -14.32 27.64 25.37
CA ASN A 26 -13.51 26.44 25.32
C ASN A 26 -13.27 26.06 23.86
N ILE A 27 -12.19 25.33 23.57
CA ILE A 27 -11.91 24.82 22.22
C ILE A 27 -13.10 24.02 21.68
N LYS A 28 -13.83 23.33 22.57
CA LYS A 28 -15.07 22.60 22.25
C LYS A 28 -16.14 23.48 21.62
N ASP A 29 -16.28 24.73 22.09
CA ASP A 29 -17.29 25.66 21.60
C ASP A 29 -16.93 26.21 20.22
N VAL A 30 -15.64 26.26 19.89
CA VAL A 30 -15.13 26.69 18.58
C VAL A 30 -15.28 25.58 17.52
N ILE A 31 -15.06 24.31 17.90
CA ILE A 31 -15.13 23.17 16.97
C ILE A 31 -16.52 22.54 16.87
N ALA A 32 -17.42 22.80 17.83
CA ALA A 32 -18.76 22.26 17.81
C ALA A 32 -19.54 22.79 16.59
N PRO A 33 -20.31 21.94 15.90
CA PRO A 33 -21.15 22.40 14.82
C PRO A 33 -22.23 23.34 15.36
N SER A 34 -22.60 24.37 14.58
CA SER A 34 -23.62 25.35 14.96
C SER A 34 -25.00 24.73 15.22
N TYR A 35 -25.27 23.54 14.68
CA TYR A 35 -26.51 22.81 14.84
C TYR A 35 -26.33 21.31 14.61
N VAL A 36 -27.04 20.48 15.38
CA VAL A 36 -27.16 19.04 15.17
C VAL A 36 -28.63 18.66 15.11
N GLY A 37 -29.12 18.32 13.92
CA GLY A 37 -30.49 17.85 13.69
C GLY A 37 -30.54 16.35 13.44
N ILE A 38 -31.31 15.61 14.23
CA ILE A 38 -31.46 14.16 14.04
C ILE A 38 -32.75 13.90 13.26
N ASN A 39 -32.62 13.39 12.03
CA ASN A 39 -33.73 12.94 11.22
C ASN A 39 -33.79 11.42 11.15
N GLN A 40 -34.87 10.88 10.57
CA GLN A 40 -35.06 9.44 10.44
C GLN A 40 -34.01 8.80 9.52
N ASN A 41 -33.60 9.50 8.46
CA ASN A 41 -32.74 8.97 7.40
C ASN A 41 -31.30 9.53 7.40
N TYR A 42 -31.04 10.62 8.12
CA TYR A 42 -29.72 11.25 8.23
C TYR A 42 -29.61 12.13 9.49
N ILE A 43 -28.41 12.61 9.80
CA ILE A 43 -28.13 13.70 10.75
C ILE A 43 -27.70 14.93 9.96
N LYS A 44 -28.21 16.11 10.32
CA LYS A 44 -27.73 17.39 9.82
C LYS A 44 -26.73 18.00 10.80
N LEU A 45 -25.47 18.13 10.37
CA LEU A 45 -24.36 18.69 11.14
C LEU A 45 -23.98 20.06 10.54
N GLY A 46 -24.56 21.13 11.08
CA GLY A 46 -24.48 22.46 10.47
C GLY A 46 -25.02 22.44 9.04
N GLU A 47 -24.13 22.65 8.08
CA GLU A 47 -24.44 22.64 6.65
C GLU A 47 -24.33 21.25 6.00
N LYS A 48 -23.68 20.28 6.65
CA LYS A 48 -23.48 18.93 6.10
C LYS A 48 -24.57 17.94 6.53
N ILE A 49 -24.80 16.95 5.68
CA ILE A 49 -25.66 15.80 5.92
C ILE A 49 -24.76 14.59 6.16
N ALA A 50 -24.87 13.97 7.33
CA ALA A 50 -24.23 12.71 7.66
C ALA A 50 -25.26 11.57 7.59
N LYS A 51 -24.93 10.48 6.90
CA LYS A 51 -25.80 9.31 6.82
C LYS A 51 -25.01 8.05 7.13
N SER A 52 -25.48 7.30 8.12
CA SER A 52 -24.87 6.06 8.57
C SER A 52 -25.55 4.85 7.97
N PHE A 53 -24.72 3.88 7.59
CA PHE A 53 -25.06 2.61 7.01
C PHE A 53 -24.43 1.48 7.80
N PHE A 54 -25.05 0.30 7.73
CA PHE A 54 -24.50 -0.93 8.28
C PHE A 54 -24.55 -2.05 7.24
N ILE A 55 -23.57 -2.95 7.31
CA ILE A 55 -23.54 -4.17 6.52
C ILE A 55 -24.09 -5.32 7.36
N PHE A 56 -25.07 -6.05 6.83
CA PHE A 56 -25.78 -7.10 7.59
C PHE A 56 -25.69 -8.49 6.97
N SER A 57 -25.13 -8.60 5.77
CA SER A 57 -25.01 -9.86 5.07
C SER A 57 -23.76 -9.86 4.20
N TYR A 58 -23.10 -11.01 4.17
CA TYR A 58 -21.83 -11.27 3.49
C TYR A 58 -21.94 -12.60 2.75
N PRO A 59 -21.21 -12.79 1.63
CA PRO A 59 -21.11 -14.07 0.95
C PRO A 59 -20.44 -15.13 1.85
N ARG A 60 -20.61 -16.41 1.46
CA ARG A 60 -19.91 -17.53 2.11
C ARG A 60 -18.39 -17.42 2.03
N TYR A 61 -17.88 -16.87 0.94
CA TYR A 61 -16.46 -16.62 0.71
C TYR A 61 -16.23 -15.13 0.48
N LEU A 62 -15.41 -14.51 1.32
CA LEU A 62 -14.98 -13.13 1.17
C LEU A 62 -13.55 -13.12 0.61
N ASN A 63 -13.36 -12.44 -0.52
CA ASN A 63 -12.04 -12.31 -1.14
C ASN A 63 -11.26 -11.17 -0.48
N THR A 64 -9.95 -11.32 -0.34
CA THR A 64 -9.06 -10.24 0.14
C THR A 64 -9.27 -8.94 -0.64
N GLY A 65 -9.36 -7.82 0.09
CA GLY A 65 -9.51 -6.50 -0.49
C GLY A 65 -10.91 -6.17 -1.00
N TRP A 66 -11.94 -6.95 -0.62
CA TRP A 66 -13.34 -6.69 -1.02
C TRP A 66 -13.85 -5.31 -0.62
N LEU A 67 -13.30 -4.71 0.45
CA LEU A 67 -13.68 -3.39 0.94
C LEU A 67 -12.94 -2.23 0.24
N SER A 68 -11.85 -2.54 -0.49
CA SER A 68 -11.00 -1.55 -1.17
C SER A 68 -11.75 -0.56 -2.06
N PRO A 69 -12.72 -0.99 -2.90
CA PRO A 69 -13.45 -0.04 -3.75
C PRO A 69 -14.25 1.00 -2.97
N ALA A 70 -14.73 0.67 -1.75
CA ALA A 70 -15.46 1.61 -0.91
C ALA A 70 -14.51 2.58 -0.19
N ILE A 71 -13.36 2.09 0.31
CA ILE A 71 -12.33 2.91 0.96
C ILE A 71 -11.73 3.94 -0.01
N ASN A 72 -11.53 3.55 -1.28
CA ASN A 72 -10.94 4.39 -2.31
C ASN A 72 -11.95 5.34 -2.98
N LEU A 73 -13.20 5.41 -2.51
CA LEU A 73 -14.15 6.42 -2.99
C LEU A 73 -13.66 7.82 -2.59
N ASN A 74 -13.67 8.75 -3.54
CA ASN A 74 -13.35 10.15 -3.30
C ASN A 74 -14.52 10.89 -2.62
N VAL A 75 -14.93 10.41 -1.46
CA VAL A 75 -16.04 10.94 -0.66
C VAL A 75 -15.63 10.92 0.81
N PRO A 76 -15.82 12.00 1.57
CA PRO A 76 -15.54 12.00 3.00
C PRO A 76 -16.45 10.99 3.70
N MET A 77 -15.85 9.97 4.33
CA MET A 77 -16.56 8.94 5.07
C MET A 77 -15.74 8.39 6.23
N ASP A 78 -16.44 7.91 7.24
CA ASP A 78 -15.89 7.17 8.36
C ASP A 78 -16.31 5.69 8.24
N ILE A 79 -15.36 4.77 8.37
CA ILE A 79 -15.60 3.33 8.37
C ILE A 79 -15.12 2.77 9.71
N SER A 80 -16.02 2.10 10.44
CA SER A 80 -15.70 1.50 11.74
C SER A 80 -15.97 0.00 11.75
N PHE A 81 -15.01 -0.73 12.29
CA PHE A 81 -15.05 -2.19 12.47
C PHE A 81 -15.23 -2.51 13.95
N PHE A 82 -16.24 -3.32 14.26
CA PHE A 82 -16.47 -3.85 15.59
C PHE A 82 -16.28 -5.36 15.59
N ILE A 83 -15.26 -5.82 16.30
CA ILE A 83 -14.89 -7.23 16.39
C ILE A 83 -15.10 -7.69 17.83
N HIS A 84 -16.20 -8.41 18.06
CA HIS A 84 -16.52 -8.93 19.39
C HIS A 84 -16.19 -10.43 19.46
N PRO A 85 -15.13 -10.86 20.16
CA PRO A 85 -14.79 -12.27 20.27
C PRO A 85 -15.88 -13.03 21.03
N VAL A 86 -16.17 -14.25 20.57
CA VAL A 86 -17.10 -15.16 21.23
C VAL A 86 -16.32 -16.32 21.85
N SER A 87 -16.64 -16.70 23.09
CA SER A 87 -15.98 -17.81 23.76
C SER A 87 -16.15 -19.12 22.97
N SER A 88 -15.06 -19.87 22.78
CA SER A 88 -15.09 -21.15 22.07
C SER A 88 -16.04 -22.16 22.73
N GLU A 89 -16.15 -22.18 24.06
CA GLU A 89 -17.06 -23.09 24.78
C GLU A 89 -18.53 -22.89 24.39
N LEU A 90 -19.03 -21.65 24.42
CA LEU A 90 -20.41 -21.34 24.03
C LEU A 90 -20.69 -21.69 22.57
N ILE A 91 -19.72 -21.45 21.69
CA ILE A 91 -19.84 -21.77 20.27
C ILE A 91 -19.86 -23.28 20.04
N LEU A 92 -18.93 -24.03 20.65
CA LEU A 92 -18.89 -25.48 20.53
C LEU A 92 -20.18 -26.13 21.03
N LYS A 93 -20.75 -25.61 22.13
CA LYS A 93 -22.07 -26.05 22.63
C LYS A 93 -23.19 -25.81 21.60
N LYS A 94 -23.21 -24.62 20.97
CA LYS A 94 -24.19 -24.29 19.92
C LYS A 94 -23.99 -25.14 18.65
N LEU A 95 -22.76 -25.28 18.18
CA LEU A 95 -22.42 -26.11 17.01
C LEU A 95 -22.83 -27.56 17.25
N ARG A 96 -22.54 -28.13 18.43
CA ARG A 96 -22.99 -29.48 18.79
C ARG A 96 -24.50 -29.64 18.69
N SER A 97 -25.27 -28.71 19.25
CA SER A 97 -26.73 -28.73 19.13
C SER A 97 -27.19 -28.63 17.67
N LYS A 98 -26.50 -27.83 16.85
CA LYS A 98 -26.84 -27.65 15.43
C LYS A 98 -26.50 -28.88 14.60
N VAL A 99 -25.35 -29.51 14.84
CA VAL A 99 -24.96 -30.80 14.26
C VAL A 99 -26.04 -31.84 14.54
N THR A 100 -26.44 -32.00 15.81
CA THR A 100 -27.48 -32.96 16.18
C THR A 100 -28.78 -32.71 15.43
N GLN A 101 -29.22 -31.45 15.34
CA GLN A 101 -30.41 -31.08 14.59
C GLN A 101 -30.31 -31.47 13.11
N VAL A 102 -29.21 -31.10 12.45
CA VAL A 102 -29.02 -31.37 11.02
C VAL A 102 -28.85 -32.86 10.75
N SER A 103 -28.15 -33.60 11.62
CA SER A 103 -28.01 -35.06 11.50
C SER A 103 -29.35 -35.78 11.65
N SER A 104 -30.20 -35.35 12.59
CA SER A 104 -31.52 -35.94 12.76
C SER A 104 -32.42 -35.69 11.56
N GLU A 105 -32.35 -34.49 10.97
CA GLU A 105 -33.08 -34.17 9.74
C GLU A 105 -32.59 -35.02 8.55
N LEU A 106 -31.27 -35.21 8.39
CA LEU A 106 -30.72 -36.11 7.38
C LEU A 106 -31.24 -37.55 7.54
N MET A 107 -31.20 -38.08 8.77
CA MET A 107 -31.67 -39.43 9.08
C MET A 107 -33.16 -39.58 8.78
N GLU A 108 -34.00 -38.64 9.22
CA GLU A 108 -35.45 -38.68 8.97
C GLU A 108 -35.78 -38.65 7.47
N ARG A 109 -35.07 -37.83 6.69
CA ARG A 109 -35.26 -37.77 5.23
C ARG A 109 -34.84 -39.08 4.56
N GLN A 110 -33.74 -39.67 5.00
CA GLN A 110 -33.25 -40.95 4.50
C GLN A 110 -34.22 -42.10 4.84
N GLU A 111 -34.77 -42.12 6.06
CA GLU A 111 -35.79 -43.09 6.48
C GLU A 111 -37.07 -42.97 5.65
N LYS A 112 -37.48 -41.75 5.30
CA LYS A 112 -38.62 -41.48 4.40
C LYS A 112 -38.33 -41.79 2.93
N GLY A 113 -37.12 -42.23 2.59
CA GLY A 113 -36.70 -42.52 1.21
C GLY A 113 -36.68 -41.28 0.31
N LEU A 114 -36.55 -40.08 0.87
CA LEU A 114 -36.47 -38.84 0.11
C LEU A 114 -35.12 -38.74 -0.60
N ILE A 115 -35.11 -38.05 -1.75
CA ILE A 115 -33.87 -37.76 -2.47
C ILE A 115 -32.95 -36.91 -1.58
N ARG A 116 -31.65 -37.16 -1.68
CA ARG A 116 -30.59 -36.42 -0.97
C ARG A 116 -30.75 -34.92 -1.21
N ASP A 117 -30.55 -34.14 -0.15
CA ASP A 117 -30.53 -32.68 -0.19
C ASP A 117 -29.07 -32.21 -0.10
N PRO A 118 -28.42 -31.83 -1.22
CA PRO A 118 -27.02 -31.43 -1.23
C PRO A 118 -26.72 -30.22 -0.35
N ALA A 119 -27.68 -29.30 -0.18
CA ALA A 119 -27.49 -28.11 0.63
C ALA A 119 -27.41 -28.48 2.11
N LEU A 120 -28.25 -29.41 2.56
CA LEU A 120 -28.28 -29.85 3.94
C LEU A 120 -27.07 -30.72 4.30
N GLU A 121 -26.62 -31.58 3.38
CA GLU A 121 -25.38 -32.35 3.54
C GLU A 121 -24.13 -31.46 3.57
N THR A 122 -24.05 -30.47 2.67
CA THR A 122 -22.95 -29.48 2.68
C THR A 122 -22.94 -28.69 3.97
N GLY A 123 -24.12 -28.26 4.45
CA GLY A 123 -24.26 -27.55 5.71
C GLY A 123 -23.79 -28.39 6.91
N TYR A 124 -24.10 -29.69 6.92
CA TYR A 124 -23.59 -30.60 7.95
C TYR A 124 -22.06 -30.66 7.94
N GLN A 125 -21.45 -30.86 6.77
CA GLN A 125 -19.99 -30.93 6.62
C GLN A 125 -19.31 -29.61 7.03
N ASP A 126 -19.88 -28.46 6.67
CA ASP A 126 -19.36 -27.14 7.05
C ASP A 126 -19.35 -26.95 8.57
N ILE A 127 -20.42 -27.36 9.25
CA ILE A 127 -20.53 -27.24 10.71
C ILE A 127 -19.52 -28.15 11.40
N GLU A 128 -19.34 -29.39 10.93
CA GLU A 128 -18.34 -30.33 11.44
C GLU A 128 -16.92 -29.78 11.25
N ASN A 129 -16.57 -29.34 10.04
CA ASN A 129 -15.27 -28.76 9.73
C ASN A 129 -14.96 -27.54 10.61
N LEU A 130 -15.93 -26.62 10.77
CA LEU A 130 -15.77 -25.46 11.64
C LEU A 130 -15.58 -25.88 13.11
N ARG A 131 -16.32 -26.89 13.58
CA ARG A 131 -16.19 -27.39 14.95
C ARG A 131 -14.78 -27.95 15.21
N ASP A 132 -14.26 -28.75 14.28
CA ASP A 132 -12.93 -29.37 14.42
C ASP A 132 -11.81 -28.31 14.40
N LYS A 133 -11.92 -27.29 13.54
CA LYS A 133 -10.99 -26.15 13.52
C LYS A 133 -11.03 -25.32 14.80
N ILE A 134 -12.20 -25.17 15.44
CA ILE A 134 -12.32 -24.46 16.72
C ILE A 134 -11.74 -25.30 17.88
N ILE A 135 -11.96 -26.62 17.88
CA ILE A 135 -11.40 -27.54 18.91
C ILE A 135 -9.86 -27.52 18.87
N THR A 136 -9.29 -27.56 17.66
CA THR A 136 -7.83 -27.51 17.44
C THR A 136 -7.23 -26.10 17.58
N ALA A 137 -8.04 -25.10 17.96
CA ALA A 137 -7.67 -23.70 18.12
C ALA A 137 -7.08 -23.03 16.86
N GLN A 138 -7.34 -23.58 15.67
CA GLN A 138 -6.96 -22.99 14.39
C GLN A 138 -7.86 -21.79 14.04
N GLU A 139 -9.14 -21.84 14.44
CA GLU A 139 -10.10 -20.76 14.23
C GLU A 139 -10.76 -20.31 15.53
N LYS A 140 -11.20 -19.06 15.53
CA LYS A 140 -12.03 -18.44 16.57
C LYS A 140 -13.27 -17.84 15.92
N MET A 141 -14.32 -17.68 16.72
CA MET A 141 -15.56 -17.03 16.28
C MET A 141 -15.69 -15.63 16.85
N PHE A 142 -16.24 -14.75 16.03
CA PHE A 142 -16.45 -13.34 16.33
C PHE A 142 -17.86 -12.93 15.91
N ARG A 143 -18.40 -11.88 16.54
CA ARG A 143 -19.50 -11.09 16.01
C ARG A 143 -18.90 -9.83 15.39
N PHE A 144 -19.05 -9.69 14.09
CA PHE A 144 -18.48 -8.61 13.31
C PHE A 144 -19.53 -7.57 12.94
N GLY A 145 -19.33 -6.32 13.35
CA GLY A 145 -20.12 -5.16 12.91
C GLY A 145 -19.27 -4.28 12.00
N LEU A 146 -19.87 -3.79 10.91
CA LEU A 146 -19.23 -2.85 9.99
C LEU A 146 -20.21 -1.71 9.70
N TYR A 147 -19.78 -0.50 10.03
CA TYR A 147 -20.58 0.71 9.89
C TYR A 147 -19.83 1.73 9.05
N ILE A 148 -20.56 2.39 8.16
CA ILE A 148 -20.03 3.40 7.24
C ILE A 148 -20.87 4.66 7.42
N THR A 149 -20.26 5.80 7.75
CA THR A 149 -20.95 7.09 7.79
C THR A 149 -20.39 7.99 6.69
N VAL A 150 -21.26 8.44 5.81
CA VAL A 150 -20.92 9.31 4.67
C VAL A 150 -21.35 10.73 4.96
N TYR A 151 -20.56 11.71 4.51
CA TYR A 151 -20.86 13.14 4.63
C TYR A 151 -21.05 13.78 3.26
N GLN A 152 -22.14 14.54 3.08
CA GLN A 152 -22.42 15.30 1.85
C GLN A 152 -23.01 16.67 2.14
N ASN A 153 -23.09 17.52 1.11
CA ASN A 153 -23.67 18.87 1.24
C ASN A 153 -25.17 18.88 0.91
N SER A 154 -25.65 17.93 0.10
CA SER A 154 -27.06 17.82 -0.27
C SER A 154 -27.63 16.39 -0.16
N GLU A 155 -28.96 16.30 -0.07
CA GLU A 155 -29.64 14.99 -0.11
C GLU A 155 -29.51 14.29 -1.45
N GLU A 156 -29.32 15.04 -2.54
CA GLU A 156 -29.16 14.50 -3.89
C GLU A 156 -27.80 13.80 -4.03
N GLU A 157 -26.71 14.50 -3.68
CA GLU A 157 -25.36 13.92 -3.58
C GLU A 157 -25.34 12.68 -2.67
N MET A 158 -26.08 12.71 -1.55
CA MET A 158 -26.17 11.57 -0.64
C MET A 158 -26.85 10.35 -1.29
N ARG A 159 -27.87 10.55 -2.14
CA ARG A 159 -28.53 9.45 -2.87
C ARG A 159 -27.64 8.86 -3.94
N GLU A 160 -26.85 9.69 -4.62
CA GLU A 160 -25.85 9.22 -5.57
C GLU A 160 -24.82 8.32 -4.88
N VAL A 161 -24.23 8.77 -3.76
CA VAL A 161 -23.25 7.97 -3.03
C VAL A 161 -23.87 6.70 -2.44
N GLU A 162 -25.10 6.74 -1.93
CA GLU A 162 -25.79 5.52 -1.50
C GLU A 162 -25.92 4.51 -2.66
N THR A 163 -26.25 4.99 -3.86
CA THR A 163 -26.37 4.15 -5.05
C THR A 163 -25.02 3.57 -5.47
N THR A 164 -23.95 4.36 -5.39
CA THR A 164 -22.57 3.90 -5.62
C THR A 164 -22.12 2.86 -4.59
N LEU A 165 -22.41 3.06 -3.31
CA LEU A 165 -22.07 2.06 -2.28
C LEU A 165 -22.81 0.73 -2.53
N ARG A 166 -24.08 0.80 -2.92
CA ARG A 166 -24.84 -0.41 -3.31
C ARG A 166 -24.24 -1.10 -4.52
N SER A 167 -23.88 -0.36 -5.56
CA SER A 167 -23.26 -0.94 -6.77
C SER A 167 -21.88 -1.54 -6.51
N ILE A 168 -21.17 -1.09 -5.46
CA ILE A 168 -19.92 -1.71 -4.99
C ILE A 168 -20.19 -3.02 -4.26
N PHE A 169 -21.10 -3.03 -3.29
CA PHE A 169 -21.27 -4.16 -2.37
C PHE A 169 -22.22 -5.25 -2.90
N GLU A 170 -23.35 -4.88 -3.49
CA GLU A 170 -24.42 -5.83 -3.84
C GLU A 170 -24.00 -6.86 -4.90
N PRO A 171 -23.22 -6.52 -5.96
CA PRO A 171 -22.70 -7.52 -6.90
C PRO A 171 -21.76 -8.55 -6.26
N ARG A 172 -21.18 -8.22 -5.10
CA ARG A 172 -20.34 -9.12 -4.29
C ARG A 172 -21.15 -9.89 -3.25
N LEU A 173 -22.48 -9.83 -3.31
CA LEU A 173 -23.42 -10.40 -2.35
C LEU A 173 -23.21 -9.86 -0.93
N ILE A 174 -22.71 -8.63 -0.82
CA ILE A 174 -22.58 -7.89 0.44
C ILE A 174 -23.71 -6.86 0.47
N TYR A 175 -24.55 -6.92 1.49
CA TYR A 175 -25.74 -6.07 1.53
C TYR A 175 -25.62 -4.97 2.58
N ILE A 176 -25.79 -3.73 2.11
CA ILE A 176 -25.73 -2.50 2.90
C ILE A 176 -27.14 -1.91 3.09
N LYS A 177 -27.40 -1.40 4.30
CA LYS A 177 -28.66 -0.71 4.63
C LYS A 177 -28.39 0.58 5.42
N PRO A 178 -29.20 1.64 5.19
CA PRO A 178 -29.16 2.81 6.05
C PRO A 178 -29.66 2.48 7.45
N ALA A 179 -29.05 3.09 8.47
CA ALA A 179 -29.47 3.00 9.86
C ALA A 179 -30.72 3.86 10.13
N LEU A 180 -31.83 3.55 9.45
CA LEU A 180 -33.10 4.30 9.59
C LEU A 180 -33.53 4.33 11.06
N PHE A 181 -33.94 5.51 11.53
CA PHE A 181 -34.27 5.81 12.93
C PHE A 181 -33.15 5.59 13.95
N LYS A 182 -31.95 5.18 13.49
CA LYS A 182 -30.76 4.94 14.32
C LYS A 182 -29.53 5.71 13.80
N GLN A 183 -29.78 6.86 13.18
CA GLN A 183 -28.71 7.65 12.56
C GLN A 183 -27.75 8.21 13.62
N LYS A 184 -28.26 8.65 14.77
CA LYS A 184 -27.45 9.08 15.92
C LYS A 184 -26.52 7.96 16.39
N GLU A 185 -27.06 6.77 16.61
CA GLU A 185 -26.32 5.59 17.04
C GLU A 185 -25.28 5.20 15.99
N GLY A 186 -25.64 5.27 14.70
CA GLY A 186 -24.71 4.99 13.61
C GLY A 186 -23.56 5.98 13.50
N PHE A 187 -23.84 7.27 13.64
CA PHE A 187 -22.82 8.31 13.64
C PHE A 187 -21.85 8.12 14.81
N ILE A 188 -22.37 7.87 16.02
CA ILE A 188 -21.54 7.62 17.21
C ILE A 188 -20.74 6.31 17.05
N SER A 189 -21.33 5.28 16.45
CA SER A 189 -20.64 4.00 16.22
C SER A 189 -19.54 4.11 15.17
N ALA A 190 -19.70 4.99 14.17
CA ALA A 190 -18.66 5.26 13.19
C ALA A 190 -17.58 6.24 13.70
N SER A 191 -17.90 7.00 14.75
CA SER A 191 -16.97 7.93 15.40
C SER A 191 -15.91 7.17 16.22
N PRO A 192 -14.73 7.76 16.47
CA PRO A 192 -13.61 7.12 17.16
C PRO A 192 -13.79 6.98 18.69
N TYR A 193 -15.02 6.76 19.16
CA TYR A 193 -15.35 6.52 20.57
C TYR A 193 -15.31 5.04 20.95
N GLY A 194 -15.27 4.14 19.97
CA GLY A 194 -15.27 2.70 20.21
C GLY A 194 -16.58 2.15 20.77
N MET A 195 -17.72 2.80 20.49
CA MET A 195 -19.04 2.42 21.00
C MET A 195 -19.91 1.77 19.92
N ASP A 196 -20.17 0.47 20.02
CA ASP A 196 -21.09 -0.24 19.10
C ASP A 196 -22.56 -0.04 19.51
N LEU A 197 -23.17 1.08 19.12
CA LEU A 197 -24.55 1.40 19.49
C LEU A 197 -25.60 0.85 18.52
N ILE A 198 -25.22 0.59 17.26
CA ILE A 198 -26.13 -0.04 16.29
C ILE A 198 -26.41 -1.50 16.71
N GLY A 199 -25.36 -2.24 17.11
CA GLY A 199 -25.45 -3.63 17.57
C GLY A 199 -25.91 -4.63 16.49
N ILE A 200 -25.67 -4.31 15.21
CA ILE A 200 -25.96 -5.23 14.09
C ILE A 200 -24.65 -5.90 13.71
N ASN A 201 -24.52 -7.16 14.09
CA ASN A 201 -23.31 -7.93 13.93
C ASN A 201 -23.60 -9.27 13.26
N VAL A 202 -22.73 -9.69 12.35
CA VAL A 202 -22.78 -10.98 11.67
C VAL A 202 -21.76 -11.92 12.31
N PRO A 203 -22.11 -13.18 12.63
CA PRO A 203 -21.14 -14.15 13.12
C PRO A 203 -20.15 -14.52 12.01
N MET A 204 -18.85 -14.45 12.30
CA MET A 204 -17.75 -14.79 11.39
C MET A 204 -16.66 -15.56 12.12
N ASN A 205 -16.00 -16.48 11.43
CA ASN A 205 -14.77 -17.12 11.86
C ASN A 205 -13.54 -16.28 11.44
N THR A 206 -12.36 -16.65 11.93
CA THR A 206 -11.10 -15.93 11.72
C THR A 206 -10.79 -15.65 10.24
N GLU A 207 -10.98 -16.63 9.37
CA GLU A 207 -10.59 -16.56 7.95
C GLU A 207 -11.28 -15.42 7.18
N PRO A 208 -12.63 -15.40 7.02
CA PRO A 208 -13.30 -14.29 6.33
C PRO A 208 -13.12 -12.95 7.03
N LEU A 209 -13.04 -12.93 8.36
CA LEU A 209 -12.80 -11.70 9.11
C LEU A 209 -11.45 -11.07 8.77
N SER A 210 -10.40 -11.87 8.61
CA SER A 210 -9.06 -11.38 8.26
C SER A 210 -9.04 -10.61 6.94
N THR A 211 -9.92 -10.96 6.00
CA THR A 211 -10.03 -10.30 4.69
C THR A 211 -10.65 -8.90 4.74
N ALA A 212 -11.30 -8.55 5.86
CA ALA A 212 -11.91 -7.23 6.09
C ALA A 212 -10.88 -6.15 6.44
N PHE A 213 -9.61 -6.53 6.64
CA PHE A 213 -8.55 -5.56 6.90
C PHE A 213 -8.45 -4.55 5.73
N PRO A 214 -8.57 -3.23 6.01
CA PRO A 214 -8.84 -2.24 4.98
C PRO A 214 -7.63 -1.90 4.08
N PHE A 215 -6.41 -2.18 4.54
CA PHE A 215 -5.19 -1.79 3.85
C PHE A 215 -4.73 -2.92 2.92
N VAL A 216 -4.91 -2.72 1.62
CA VAL A 216 -4.58 -3.71 0.58
C VAL A 216 -3.43 -3.26 -0.33
N SER A 217 -2.91 -2.04 -0.16
CA SER A 217 -1.74 -1.55 -0.91
C SER A 217 -0.59 -1.21 0.01
N PHE A 218 0.57 -1.81 -0.26
CA PHE A 218 1.84 -1.13 -0.06
C PHE A 218 1.88 -0.02 -1.12
N ASP A 219 1.65 1.23 -0.74
CA ASP A 219 2.07 2.32 -1.62
C ASP A 219 3.60 2.27 -1.66
N LEU A 220 4.16 1.98 -2.84
CA LEU A 220 5.59 2.20 -3.13
C LEU A 220 5.80 3.70 -3.41
N SER A 221 5.36 4.52 -2.46
CA SER A 221 5.40 5.97 -2.54
C SER A 221 6.01 6.48 -1.24
N SER A 222 7.28 6.87 -1.30
CA SER A 222 7.91 7.70 -0.28
C SER A 222 7.74 9.17 -0.66
N ASN A 223 8.06 10.09 0.25
CA ASN A 223 8.05 11.53 -0.02
C ASN A 223 9.37 12.05 -0.62
N GLU A 224 10.27 11.15 -1.04
CA GLU A 224 11.63 11.48 -1.46
C GLU A 224 11.99 10.77 -2.78
N GLY A 225 12.85 11.38 -3.59
CA GLY A 225 13.27 10.84 -4.89
C GLY A 225 12.47 11.38 -6.06
N ILE A 226 12.36 10.57 -7.11
CA ILE A 226 11.74 10.98 -8.37
C ILE A 226 10.36 10.37 -8.52
N LEU A 227 9.48 11.08 -9.23
CA LEU A 227 8.25 10.49 -9.73
C LEU A 227 8.61 9.40 -10.75
N TYR A 228 8.00 8.22 -10.67
CA TYR A 228 8.10 7.17 -11.68
C TYR A 228 6.83 7.09 -12.52
N GLY A 229 5.67 7.31 -11.91
CA GLY A 229 4.40 7.26 -12.61
C GLY A 229 3.21 7.31 -11.68
N ILE A 230 2.09 6.80 -12.17
CA ILE A 230 0.83 6.76 -11.44
C ILE A 230 0.43 5.31 -11.26
N ASN A 231 0.11 4.92 -10.02
CA ASN A 231 -0.43 3.62 -9.72
C ASN A 231 -1.84 3.51 -10.33
N ARG A 232 -2.03 2.55 -11.24
CA ARG A 232 -3.29 2.41 -11.98
C ARG A 232 -4.46 1.87 -11.16
N HIS A 233 -4.21 1.39 -9.93
CA HIS A 233 -5.24 0.83 -9.06
C HIS A 233 -5.90 1.88 -8.18
N ASN A 234 -5.13 2.84 -7.67
CA ASN A 234 -5.60 3.86 -6.72
C ASN A 234 -5.30 5.29 -7.18
N ASN A 235 -4.75 5.47 -8.38
CA ASN A 235 -4.30 6.77 -8.92
C ASN A 235 -3.29 7.53 -8.04
N SER A 236 -2.63 6.86 -7.09
CA SER A 236 -1.57 7.46 -6.30
C SER A 236 -0.31 7.67 -7.14
N LEU A 237 0.53 8.64 -6.74
CA LEU A 237 1.83 8.84 -7.35
C LEU A 237 2.79 7.75 -6.86
N VAL A 238 3.57 7.17 -7.77
CA VAL A 238 4.70 6.30 -7.44
C VAL A 238 5.93 7.19 -7.39
N LEU A 239 6.34 7.58 -6.19
CA LEU A 239 7.48 8.46 -5.95
C LEU A 239 8.42 7.76 -4.98
N PHE A 240 9.66 7.50 -5.37
CA PHE A 240 10.67 7.00 -4.42
C PHE A 240 12.08 7.26 -4.93
N ASP A 241 13.04 7.26 -4.01
CA ASP A 241 14.47 7.34 -4.32
C ASP A 241 15.09 5.94 -4.34
N ARG A 242 15.52 5.48 -5.52
CA ARG A 242 16.16 4.16 -5.65
C ARG A 242 17.50 4.05 -4.92
N PHE A 243 18.16 5.16 -4.63
CA PHE A 243 19.44 5.17 -3.91
C PHE A 243 19.26 4.91 -2.41
N THR A 244 18.03 4.96 -1.90
CA THR A 244 17.70 4.56 -0.51
C THR A 244 17.57 3.04 -0.33
N LEU A 245 17.51 2.28 -1.43
CA LEU A 245 17.44 0.82 -1.39
C LEU A 245 18.82 0.22 -1.12
N GLU A 246 18.84 -1.02 -0.61
CA GLU A 246 20.08 -1.79 -0.44
C GLU A 246 20.85 -1.92 -1.76
N ASN A 247 20.14 -1.94 -2.89
CA ASN A 247 20.71 -1.93 -4.23
C ASN A 247 19.94 -0.96 -5.13
N ALA A 248 20.65 0.01 -5.71
CA ALA A 248 20.09 1.05 -6.57
C ALA A 248 19.94 0.63 -8.05
N ASN A 249 20.33 -0.59 -8.41
CA ASN A 249 20.30 -1.07 -9.80
C ASN A 249 18.85 -1.22 -10.31
N MET A 250 18.65 -0.82 -11.57
CA MET A 250 17.36 -0.90 -12.25
C MET A 250 17.50 -1.64 -13.59
N VAL A 251 16.56 -2.53 -13.88
CA VAL A 251 16.49 -3.25 -15.16
C VAL A 251 15.15 -2.93 -15.82
N VAL A 252 15.20 -2.47 -17.08
CA VAL A 252 14.01 -2.05 -17.84
C VAL A 252 13.76 -3.01 -19.00
N PHE A 253 12.61 -3.69 -18.97
CA PHE A 253 12.18 -4.59 -20.04
C PHE A 253 11.03 -3.96 -20.85
N ALA A 254 11.17 -3.90 -22.16
CA ALA A 254 10.16 -3.34 -23.05
C ALA A 254 10.30 -3.89 -24.47
N LYS A 255 9.18 -4.03 -25.19
CA LYS A 255 9.19 -4.25 -26.64
C LYS A 255 9.53 -2.94 -27.35
N SER A 256 10.06 -3.03 -28.57
CA SER A 256 10.27 -1.85 -29.41
C SER A 256 8.97 -1.05 -29.57
N GLY A 257 9.04 0.28 -29.47
CA GLY A 257 7.89 1.19 -29.51
C GLY A 257 7.05 1.27 -28.23
N SER A 258 7.38 0.53 -27.15
CA SER A 258 6.60 0.55 -25.90
C SER A 258 6.93 1.72 -24.96
N GLY A 259 7.75 2.68 -25.42
CA GLY A 259 8.12 3.87 -24.63
C GLY A 259 9.34 3.71 -23.71
N LYS A 260 10.18 2.67 -23.92
CA LYS A 260 11.43 2.44 -23.16
C LYS A 260 12.30 3.69 -23.09
N SER A 261 12.69 4.21 -24.25
CA SER A 261 13.60 5.37 -24.34
C SER A 261 12.96 6.63 -23.78
N TYR A 262 11.65 6.80 -23.91
CA TYR A 262 10.94 7.92 -23.29
C TYR A 262 11.01 7.84 -21.76
N ALA A 263 10.71 6.68 -21.17
CA ALA A 263 10.77 6.49 -19.73
C ALA A 263 12.18 6.72 -19.16
N VAL A 264 13.22 6.18 -19.81
CA VAL A 264 14.61 6.33 -19.39
C VAL A 264 15.09 7.79 -19.52
N LYS A 265 14.79 8.47 -20.63
CA LYS A 265 15.16 9.90 -20.81
C LYS A 265 14.52 10.79 -19.75
N LEU A 266 13.26 10.52 -19.41
CA LEU A 266 12.52 11.24 -18.38
C LEU A 266 13.11 10.99 -16.98
N GLU A 267 13.52 9.75 -16.70
CA GLU A 267 14.24 9.40 -15.46
C GLU A 267 15.59 10.12 -15.38
N ILE A 268 16.38 10.11 -16.46
CA ILE A 268 17.67 10.84 -16.55
C ILE A 268 17.48 12.32 -16.23
N LEU A 269 16.50 12.97 -16.87
CA LEU A 269 16.22 14.39 -16.63
C LEU A 269 15.87 14.68 -15.16
N ARG A 270 15.11 13.79 -14.51
CA ARG A 270 14.72 13.95 -13.11
C ARG A 270 15.92 13.78 -12.17
N TYR A 271 16.80 12.83 -12.45
CA TYR A 271 18.00 12.64 -11.64
C TYR A 271 19.05 13.75 -11.85
N LEU A 272 19.17 14.29 -13.06
CA LEU A 272 20.00 15.48 -13.30
C LEU A 272 19.51 16.69 -12.49
N MET A 273 18.19 16.83 -12.30
CA MET A 273 17.62 17.87 -11.41
C MET A 273 17.90 17.62 -9.92
N MET A 274 18.34 16.42 -9.56
CA MET A 274 18.77 16.04 -8.21
C MET A 274 20.30 16.01 -8.08
N ASP A 275 21.02 16.69 -8.97
CA ASP A 275 22.48 16.77 -8.98
C ASP A 275 23.18 15.40 -9.10
N ILE A 276 22.58 14.47 -9.85
CA ILE A 276 23.17 13.15 -10.13
C ILE A 276 23.80 13.14 -11.53
N ASP A 277 25.06 12.73 -11.59
CA ASP A 277 25.78 12.51 -12.85
C ASP A 277 25.25 11.29 -13.61
N VAL A 278 25.05 11.44 -14.92
CA VAL A 278 24.50 10.40 -15.77
C VAL A 278 25.43 10.12 -16.95
N ILE A 279 25.81 8.86 -17.11
CA ILE A 279 26.56 8.35 -18.25
C ILE A 279 25.66 7.38 -19.02
N VAL A 280 25.54 7.58 -20.33
CA VAL A 280 24.72 6.74 -21.21
C VAL A 280 25.59 6.08 -22.27
N ILE A 281 25.55 4.76 -22.36
CA ILE A 281 26.13 4.00 -23.47
C ILE A 281 25.00 3.72 -24.47
N ASP A 282 25.06 4.41 -25.60
CA ASP A 282 23.97 4.44 -26.58
C ASP A 282 24.42 3.94 -27.96
N PRO A 283 24.17 2.65 -28.28
CA PRO A 283 24.53 2.11 -29.60
C PRO A 283 23.58 2.58 -30.72
N GLU A 284 22.42 3.17 -30.40
CA GLU A 284 21.39 3.55 -31.37
C GLU A 284 21.37 5.06 -31.68
N ASN A 285 22.24 5.86 -31.02
CA ASN A 285 22.29 7.33 -31.11
C ASN A 285 20.93 8.00 -30.83
N GLU A 286 20.12 7.43 -29.93
CA GLU A 286 18.86 8.02 -29.50
C GLU A 286 19.02 9.19 -28.52
N TYR A 287 20.17 9.32 -27.84
CA TYR A 287 20.36 10.25 -26.71
C TYR A 287 21.14 11.53 -27.07
N GLU A 288 21.62 11.69 -28.30
CA GLU A 288 22.37 12.87 -28.77
C GLU A 288 21.57 14.17 -28.54
N PHE A 289 20.31 14.22 -29.00
CA PHE A 289 19.43 15.37 -28.78
C PHE A 289 19.18 15.68 -27.30
N LEU A 290 19.16 14.66 -26.44
CA LEU A 290 19.00 14.88 -25.01
C LEU A 290 20.24 15.57 -24.45
N ALA A 291 21.43 15.06 -24.77
CA ALA A 291 22.70 15.61 -24.32
C ALA A 291 22.84 17.09 -24.73
N ASP A 292 22.59 17.41 -26.00
CA ASP A 292 22.63 18.80 -26.49
C ASP A 292 21.64 19.71 -25.75
N GLY A 293 20.43 19.21 -25.49
CA GLY A 293 19.36 19.97 -24.85
C GLY A 293 19.62 20.34 -23.39
N ILE A 294 20.45 19.56 -22.70
CA ILE A 294 20.80 19.76 -21.27
C ILE A 294 22.22 20.34 -21.08
N GLY A 295 22.94 20.61 -22.17
CA GLY A 295 24.36 21.03 -22.11
C GLY A 295 25.33 19.91 -21.70
N GLY A 296 24.94 18.65 -21.93
CA GLY A 296 25.80 17.48 -21.75
C GLY A 296 26.78 17.31 -22.91
N ASN A 297 27.70 16.34 -22.77
CA ASN A 297 28.65 16.00 -23.82
C ASN A 297 28.24 14.71 -24.53
N PHE A 298 28.24 14.73 -25.86
CA PHE A 298 28.02 13.55 -26.68
C PHE A 298 29.31 13.13 -27.40
N PHE A 299 29.81 11.93 -27.09
CA PHE A 299 31.01 11.39 -27.69
C PHE A 299 30.65 10.31 -28.72
N LYS A 300 30.61 10.71 -30.00
CA LYS A 300 30.44 9.75 -31.08
C LYS A 300 31.66 8.85 -31.19
N ILE A 301 31.50 7.53 -31.02
CA ILE A 301 32.54 6.52 -31.22
C ILE A 301 32.32 5.83 -32.57
N SER A 302 33.13 6.16 -33.56
CA SER A 302 33.06 5.63 -34.93
C SER A 302 34.42 5.69 -35.62
N LEU A 303 34.61 4.94 -36.70
CA LEU A 303 35.88 4.93 -37.45
C LEU A 303 36.27 6.29 -38.05
N SER A 304 35.31 7.20 -38.19
CA SER A 304 35.52 8.54 -38.75
C SER A 304 35.43 9.68 -37.72
N SER A 305 35.15 9.36 -36.45
CA SER A 305 35.11 10.38 -35.40
C SER A 305 36.51 10.67 -34.86
N GLY A 306 36.76 11.89 -34.38
CA GLY A 306 37.98 12.21 -33.65
C GLY A 306 38.06 11.54 -32.26
N ASN A 307 36.94 11.11 -31.71
CA ASN A 307 36.87 10.46 -30.40
C ASN A 307 37.17 8.97 -30.53
N HIS A 308 38.08 8.49 -29.70
CA HIS A 308 38.51 7.09 -29.64
C HIS A 308 38.65 6.68 -28.18
N VAL A 309 38.33 5.43 -27.89
CA VAL A 309 38.64 4.81 -26.60
C VAL A 309 39.82 3.88 -26.82
N ASN A 310 40.92 4.11 -26.11
CA ASN A 310 42.07 3.23 -26.13
C ASN A 310 41.93 2.20 -25.00
N PRO A 311 41.61 0.92 -25.29
CA PRO A 311 41.53 -0.09 -24.25
C PRO A 311 42.90 -0.46 -23.66
N PHE A 312 44.00 -0.08 -24.33
CA PHE A 312 45.36 -0.29 -23.82
C PHE A 312 45.81 0.81 -22.85
N ASP A 313 45.00 1.85 -22.65
CA ASP A 313 45.32 2.94 -21.74
C ASP A 313 45.34 2.45 -20.28
N LEU A 314 46.30 2.92 -19.50
CA LEU A 314 46.46 2.53 -18.10
C LEU A 314 45.98 3.66 -17.18
N PRO A 315 45.19 3.35 -16.13
CA PRO A 315 44.80 4.38 -15.17
C PRO A 315 46.03 4.87 -14.41
N THR A 316 46.02 6.15 -14.05
CA THR A 316 47.04 6.71 -13.16
C THR A 316 46.92 6.06 -11.78
N PRO A 317 48.01 5.47 -11.23
CA PRO A 317 47.94 4.82 -9.92
C PRO A 317 47.59 5.82 -8.81
N GLY A 318 46.69 5.41 -7.92
CA GLY A 318 46.43 6.11 -6.66
C GLY A 318 47.55 5.91 -5.63
N PRO A 319 47.47 6.58 -4.46
CA PRO A 319 48.50 6.53 -3.42
C PRO A 319 48.76 5.13 -2.85
N ASP A 320 47.74 4.28 -2.84
CA ASP A 320 47.77 2.93 -2.26
C ASP A 320 47.80 1.82 -3.33
N ASP A 321 47.84 2.19 -4.62
CA ASP A 321 47.80 1.22 -5.71
C ASP A 321 49.20 0.70 -6.05
N ASN A 322 49.31 -0.61 -6.30
CA ASN A 322 50.52 -1.21 -6.82
C ASN A 322 50.52 -1.16 -8.36
N PRO A 323 51.49 -0.47 -9.00
CA PRO A 323 51.57 -0.37 -10.45
C PRO A 323 51.60 -1.72 -11.18
N GLU A 324 52.27 -2.72 -10.61
CA GLU A 324 52.32 -4.07 -11.18
C GLU A 324 50.92 -4.71 -11.25
N ASP A 325 50.09 -4.51 -10.23
CA ASP A 325 48.74 -5.06 -10.18
C ASP A 325 47.81 -4.34 -11.17
N ILE A 326 47.99 -3.02 -11.38
CA ILE A 326 47.27 -2.26 -12.42
C ILE A 326 47.58 -2.82 -13.80
N LEU A 327 48.86 -2.95 -14.14
CA LEU A 327 49.29 -3.45 -15.45
C LEU A 327 48.76 -4.87 -15.68
N ARG A 328 48.88 -5.75 -14.67
CA ARG A 328 48.40 -7.12 -14.75
C ARG A 328 46.88 -7.20 -14.90
N SER A 329 46.13 -6.41 -14.13
CA SER A 329 44.68 -6.34 -14.23
C SER A 329 44.25 -5.86 -15.63
N ASN A 330 44.94 -4.86 -16.18
CA ASN A 330 44.63 -4.36 -17.52
C ASN A 330 44.92 -5.38 -18.62
N ILE A 331 46.04 -6.12 -18.53
CA ILE A 331 46.34 -7.22 -19.45
C ILE A 331 45.22 -8.28 -19.40
N ILE A 332 44.76 -8.66 -18.20
CA ILE A 332 43.64 -9.61 -18.04
C ILE A 332 42.36 -9.07 -18.70
N ASN A 333 42.04 -7.79 -18.52
CA ASN A 333 40.89 -7.16 -19.15
C ASN A 333 41.01 -7.16 -20.69
N LEU A 334 42.20 -6.88 -21.23
CA LEU A 334 42.49 -6.90 -22.66
C LEU A 334 42.38 -8.31 -23.26
N VAL A 335 42.90 -9.33 -22.56
CA VAL A 335 42.70 -10.74 -22.95
C VAL A 335 41.21 -11.05 -23.01
N GLY A 336 40.44 -10.66 -21.99
CA GLY A 336 38.98 -10.84 -21.96
C GLY A 336 38.26 -10.14 -23.11
N LEU A 337 38.60 -8.88 -23.38
CA LEU A 337 38.06 -8.09 -24.48
C LEU A 337 38.35 -8.75 -25.84
N LEU A 338 39.62 -9.07 -26.11
CA LEU A 338 40.04 -9.67 -27.37
C LEU A 338 39.46 -11.06 -27.56
N ARG A 339 39.30 -11.84 -26.49
CA ARG A 339 38.62 -13.13 -26.54
C ARG A 339 37.17 -13.00 -26.99
N ILE A 340 36.44 -11.99 -26.49
CA ILE A 340 35.07 -11.70 -26.93
C ILE A 340 35.06 -11.28 -28.41
N MET A 341 35.98 -10.40 -28.81
CA MET A 341 36.07 -9.89 -30.18
C MET A 341 36.44 -10.98 -31.21
N LEU A 342 37.29 -11.93 -30.82
CA LEU A 342 37.76 -13.03 -31.67
C LEU A 342 36.80 -14.23 -31.71
N GLY A 343 35.71 -14.20 -30.93
CA GLY A 343 34.71 -15.27 -30.91
C GLY A 343 35.11 -16.50 -30.09
N GLY A 344 36.03 -16.33 -29.14
CA GLY A 344 36.62 -17.39 -28.33
C GLY A 344 38.06 -17.71 -28.73
N LEU A 345 38.82 -18.25 -27.79
CA LEU A 345 40.22 -18.64 -27.94
C LEU A 345 40.46 -19.96 -27.20
N THR A 346 41.40 -20.75 -27.71
CA THR A 346 41.94 -21.93 -27.03
C THR A 346 42.89 -21.53 -25.90
N ALA A 347 43.20 -22.45 -24.99
CA ALA A 347 44.13 -22.17 -23.89
C ALA A 347 45.55 -21.83 -24.37
N GLU A 348 45.98 -22.42 -25.50
CA GLU A 348 47.27 -22.08 -26.12
C GLU A 348 47.26 -20.66 -26.70
N GLU A 349 46.19 -20.28 -27.40
CA GLU A 349 46.02 -18.93 -27.94
C GLU A 349 45.88 -17.87 -26.83
N ASP A 350 45.17 -18.17 -25.74
CA ASP A 350 45.09 -17.29 -24.57
C ASP A 350 46.48 -17.04 -23.96
N SER A 351 47.31 -18.09 -23.85
CA SER A 351 48.69 -17.96 -23.35
C SER A 351 49.58 -17.13 -24.28
N ILE A 352 49.43 -17.31 -25.59
CA ILE A 352 50.17 -16.51 -26.58
C ILE A 352 49.71 -15.05 -26.52
N LEU A 353 48.41 -14.81 -26.37
CA LEU A 353 47.83 -13.48 -26.31
C LEU A 353 48.29 -12.71 -25.07
N ASP A 354 48.29 -13.34 -23.90
CA ASP A 354 48.79 -12.75 -22.65
C ASP A 354 50.27 -12.33 -22.76
N GLN A 355 51.10 -13.23 -23.33
CA GLN A 355 52.50 -12.92 -23.58
C GLN A 355 52.66 -11.76 -24.59
N ALA A 356 51.91 -11.78 -25.69
CA ALA A 356 51.97 -10.73 -26.71
C ALA A 356 51.55 -9.37 -26.18
N LEU A 357 50.52 -9.30 -25.32
CA LEU A 357 50.09 -8.06 -24.67
C LEU A 357 51.16 -7.55 -23.70
N THR A 358 51.77 -8.44 -22.92
CA THR A 358 52.88 -8.10 -22.02
C THR A 358 54.07 -7.53 -22.79
N GLU A 359 54.47 -8.18 -23.88
CA GLU A 359 55.55 -7.70 -24.75
C GLU A 359 55.19 -6.37 -25.43
N THR A 360 53.93 -6.16 -25.80
CA THR A 360 53.44 -4.90 -26.41
C THR A 360 53.64 -3.71 -25.47
N TYR A 361 53.32 -3.87 -24.18
CA TYR A 361 53.62 -2.85 -23.17
C TYR A 361 55.13 -2.67 -22.97
N ALA A 362 55.88 -3.77 -22.88
CA ALA A 362 57.33 -3.72 -22.67
C ALA A 362 58.08 -3.00 -23.81
N ILE A 363 57.62 -3.09 -25.06
CA ILE A 363 58.17 -2.34 -26.22
C ILE A 363 58.03 -0.82 -26.03
N ARG A 364 57.06 -0.37 -25.23
CA ARG A 364 56.85 1.04 -24.87
C ARG A 364 57.47 1.41 -23.52
N ASP A 365 58.39 0.59 -23.01
CA ASP A 365 59.02 0.74 -21.69
C ASP A 365 58.03 0.68 -20.50
N ILE A 366 56.82 0.17 -20.74
CA ILE A 366 55.80 -0.05 -19.71
C ILE A 366 55.98 -1.47 -19.18
N THR A 367 56.57 -1.58 -18.00
CA THR A 367 56.87 -2.84 -17.32
C THR A 367 56.46 -2.77 -15.84
N PRO A 368 56.34 -3.90 -15.12
CA PRO A 368 56.01 -3.88 -13.69
C PRO A 368 56.97 -3.04 -12.83
N GLN A 369 58.20 -2.81 -13.29
CA GLN A 369 59.22 -2.02 -12.61
C GLN A 369 59.39 -0.59 -13.17
N SER A 370 58.64 -0.24 -14.22
CA SER A 370 58.69 1.10 -14.82
C SER A 370 57.98 2.12 -13.93
N ASP A 371 58.43 3.38 -14.00
CA ASP A 371 57.80 4.48 -13.28
C ASP A 371 56.43 4.77 -13.91
N PRO A 372 55.31 4.69 -13.17
CA PRO A 372 54.00 4.96 -13.72
C PRO A 372 53.82 6.37 -14.30
N ALA A 373 54.65 7.33 -13.87
CA ALA A 373 54.68 8.67 -14.46
C ALA A 373 55.09 8.68 -15.94
N THR A 374 55.71 7.59 -16.44
CA THR A 374 56.15 7.47 -17.83
C THR A 374 55.18 6.69 -18.71
N TRP A 375 53.99 6.32 -18.21
CA TRP A 375 52.99 5.54 -18.96
C TRP A 375 52.11 6.37 -19.92
N ALA A 376 52.50 7.60 -20.22
CA ALA A 376 51.73 8.56 -21.03
C ALA A 376 51.98 8.47 -22.54
#